data_AF-A0A2W5XKT0-F1
#
_entry.id   AF-A0A2W5XKT0-F1
#
_cell.length_a   1.000
_cell.length_b   1.000
_cell.length_c   1.000
_cell.angle_alpha   90.00
_cell.angle_beta   90.00
_cell.angle_gamma   90.00
#
_symmetry.space_group_name_H-M   'P 1'
#
loop_
_entity.id
_entity.type
_entity.pdbx_description
1 polymer ?
#
loop_
_entity_poly.entity_id
_entity_poly.type
_entity_poly.pdbx_seq_one_letter_code
_entity_poly.pdbx_strand_id
1 'polypeptide(L)' 'TEPGQLQYGQTTLACPYVDLQSTAAQEWGHVVSLNHTNQSTRDVMYPTIPCGSTSKRNLTSHDLASISALYPAH' A
#
# COMPACT_ATOMS: atom_id res chain seq x y z
N THR A 1 -18.71 -27.98 0.88
CA THR A 1 -18.65 -27.56 2.29
C THR A 1 -18.16 -26.12 2.28
N GLU A 2 -19.05 -25.17 2.57
CA GLU A 2 -18.78 -23.73 2.49
C GLU A 2 -17.80 -23.28 3.60
N PRO A 3 -16.79 -22.45 3.33
CA PRO A 3 -15.97 -21.86 4.38
C PRO A 3 -16.73 -20.75 5.12
N GLY A 4 -16.86 -20.93 6.43
CA GLY A 4 -17.64 -20.11 7.34
C GLY A 4 -17.32 -18.62 7.28
N GLN A 5 -18.36 -17.84 7.01
CA GLN A 5 -18.38 -16.39 7.17
C GLN A 5 -18.44 -16.07 8.67
N LEU A 6 -17.40 -15.42 9.20
CA LEU A 6 -17.44 -14.87 10.56
C LEU A 6 -18.33 -13.62 10.53
N GLN A 7 -19.48 -13.70 11.19
CA GLN A 7 -20.44 -12.61 11.33
C GLN A 7 -20.23 -11.90 12.66
N TYR A 8 -19.76 -10.65 12.63
CA TYR A 8 -19.85 -9.74 13.76
C TYR A 8 -20.22 -8.35 13.25
N GLY A 9 -21.41 -7.86 13.61
CA GLY A 9 -21.84 -6.45 13.47
C GLY A 9 -21.70 -5.83 12.08
N GLN A 10 -22.77 -5.92 11.28
CA GLN A 10 -23.03 -5.22 10.00
C GLN A 10 -22.03 -4.12 9.59
N THR A 11 -20.93 -4.52 8.96
CA THR A 11 -20.33 -3.86 7.79
C THR A 11 -19.64 -4.97 7.02
N THR A 12 -20.22 -5.37 5.88
CA THR A 12 -19.45 -6.16 4.91
C THR A 12 -18.33 -5.24 4.45
N LEU A 13 -17.13 -5.37 5.02
CA LEU A 13 -15.98 -4.66 4.50
C LEU A 13 -15.89 -5.07 3.03
N ALA A 14 -16.04 -4.11 2.11
CA ALA A 14 -15.86 -4.34 0.67
C ALA A 14 -14.47 -4.96 0.36
N CYS A 15 -13.59 -4.95 1.37
CA CYS A 15 -12.24 -5.43 1.37
C CYS A 15 -11.94 -6.17 2.70
N PRO A 16 -12.23 -7.46 2.84
CA PRO A 16 -12.00 -8.17 4.11
C PRO A 16 -10.51 -8.42 4.39
N TYR A 17 -9.62 -8.15 3.43
CA TYR A 17 -8.19 -8.33 3.57
C TYR A 17 -7.39 -7.33 2.73
N VAL A 18 -6.36 -6.76 3.34
CA VAL A 18 -5.32 -5.94 2.71
C VAL A 18 -3.97 -6.61 2.93
N ASP A 19 -3.04 -6.41 2.00
CA ASP A 19 -1.70 -6.97 2.10
C ASP A 19 -0.86 -6.19 3.12
N LEU A 20 -0.49 -6.83 4.23
CA LEU A 20 0.27 -6.20 5.32
C LEU A 20 1.59 -5.59 4.81
N GLN A 21 2.28 -6.27 3.90
CA GLN A 21 3.55 -5.76 3.36
C GLN A 21 3.32 -4.48 2.54
N SER A 22 2.30 -4.45 1.68
CA SER A 22 1.93 -3.26 0.91
C SER A 22 1.52 -2.09 1.81
N THR A 23 0.72 -2.34 2.85
CA THR A 23 0.32 -1.31 3.83
C THR A 23 1.54 -0.81 4.61
N ALA A 24 2.36 -1.70 5.16
CA ALA A 24 3.54 -1.32 5.91
C ALA A 24 4.51 -0.50 5.06
N ALA A 25 4.74 -0.89 3.79
CA ALA A 25 5.58 -0.13 2.87
C ALA A 25 5.07 1.32 2.68
N GLN A 26 3.75 1.49 2.55
CA GLN A 26 3.15 2.82 2.42
C GLN A 26 3.33 3.67 3.68
N GLU A 27 3.05 3.10 4.86
CA GLU A 27 3.22 3.83 6.12
C GLU A 27 4.69 4.15 6.41
N TRP A 28 5.62 3.26 6.08
CA TRP A 28 7.06 3.55 6.15
C TRP A 28 7.45 4.69 5.21
N GLY A 29 6.79 4.83 4.06
CA GLY A 29 6.95 5.99 3.19
C GLY A 29 6.63 7.30 3.91
N HIS A 30 5.54 7.36 4.69
CA HIS A 30 5.24 8.52 5.54
C HIS A 30 6.29 8.75 6.63
N VAL A 31 6.81 7.69 7.26
CA VAL A 31 7.89 7.81 8.25
C VAL A 31 9.13 8.48 7.67
N VAL A 32 9.47 8.18 6.41
CA VAL A 32 10.60 8.81 5.70
C VAL A 32 10.22 10.10 4.97
N SER A 33 9.08 10.70 5.31
CA SER A 33 8.58 11.99 4.80
C SER A 33 8.05 12.00 3.36
N LEU A 34 7.71 10.84 2.78
CA LEU A 34 6.97 10.79 1.53
C LEU A 34 5.47 11.07 1.77
N ASN A 35 4.84 11.76 0.82
CA ASN A 35 3.39 11.98 0.81
C ASN A 35 2.73 11.14 -0.29
N HIS A 36 1.40 11.09 -0.29
CA HIS A 36 0.65 10.42 -1.34
C HIS A 36 0.98 10.95 -2.74
N THR A 37 0.94 10.04 -3.72
CA THR A 37 1.17 10.29 -5.14
C THR A 37 -0.02 9.85 -5.98
N ASN A 38 -0.27 10.50 -7.11
CA ASN A 38 -1.28 10.09 -8.08
C ASN A 38 -0.64 9.60 -9.40
N GLN A 39 0.68 9.43 -9.43
CA GLN A 39 1.44 9.14 -10.64
C GLN A 39 1.15 7.74 -11.18
N SER A 40 1.04 6.74 -10.29
CA SER A 40 0.74 5.37 -10.67
C SER A 40 0.05 4.64 -9.53
N THR A 41 -0.96 3.82 -9.85
CA THR A 41 -1.64 2.96 -8.88
C THR A 41 -0.74 1.87 -8.28
N ARG A 42 0.44 1.64 -8.89
CA ARG A 42 1.46 0.69 -8.42
C ARG A 42 2.46 1.31 -7.47
N ASP A 43 2.55 2.65 -7.41
CA ASP A 43 3.45 3.32 -6.49
C ASP A 43 3.08 2.98 -5.06
N VAL A 44 4.10 2.80 -4.22
CA VAL A 44 3.91 2.54 -2.80
C VAL A 44 3.03 3.63 -2.18
N MET A 45 3.30 4.89 -2.52
CA MET A 45 2.58 6.03 -1.96
C MET A 45 1.25 6.36 -2.64
N TYR A 46 0.72 5.53 -3.55
CA TYR A 46 -0.62 5.76 -4.10
C TYR A 46 -1.68 5.69 -2.98
N PRO A 47 -2.66 6.58 -2.87
CA PRO A 47 -3.52 6.68 -1.67
C PRO A 47 -4.47 5.49 -1.43
N THR A 48 -4.54 4.53 -2.34
CA THR A 48 -5.38 3.33 -2.16
C THR A 48 -4.61 2.04 -2.40
N ILE A 49 -5.04 0.98 -1.72
CA ILE A 49 -4.56 -0.39 -1.92
C ILE A 49 -5.78 -1.23 -2.29
N PRO A 50 -5.88 -1.71 -3.53
CA PRO A 50 -6.98 -2.59 -3.93
C PRO A 50 -6.98 -3.90 -3.13
N CYS A 51 -8.18 -4.47 -2.92
CA CYS A 51 -8.35 -5.70 -2.17
C CYS A 51 -7.57 -6.87 -2.76
N GLY A 52 -6.83 -7.58 -1.90
CA GLY A 52 -5.97 -8.67 -2.32
C GLY A 52 -4.78 -8.26 -3.19
N SER A 53 -4.53 -6.96 -3.40
CA SER A 53 -3.38 -6.50 -4.19
C SER A 53 -2.08 -6.71 -3.42
N THR A 54 -1.07 -7.22 -4.13
CA THR A 54 0.31 -7.37 -3.65
C THR A 54 1.28 -6.53 -4.47
N SER A 55 0.77 -5.58 -5.28
CA SER A 55 1.58 -4.87 -6.28
C SER A 55 2.60 -3.91 -5.68
N LYS A 56 2.34 -3.39 -4.47
CA LYS A 56 3.17 -2.39 -3.80
C LYS A 56 4.31 -2.98 -2.96
N ARG A 57 4.58 -4.28 -3.11
CA ARG A 57 5.75 -4.93 -2.50
C ARG A 57 7.05 -4.63 -3.24
N ASN A 58 6.95 -4.20 -4.49
CA ASN A 58 8.06 -3.82 -5.35
C ASN A 58 8.02 -2.32 -5.60
N LEU A 59 9.13 -1.63 -5.32
CA LEU A 59 9.26 -0.20 -5.58
C LEU A 59 9.22 0.07 -7.09
N THR A 60 8.44 1.06 -7.49
CA THR A 60 8.47 1.57 -8.88
C THR A 60 9.68 2.48 -9.09
N SER A 61 9.96 2.83 -10.35
CA SER A 61 10.95 3.85 -10.67
C SER A 61 10.62 5.20 -10.04
N HIS A 62 9.32 5.51 -9.90
CA HIS A 62 8.86 6.74 -9.26
C HIS A 62 9.06 6.70 -7.73
N ASP A 63 8.82 5.55 -7.09
CA ASP A 63 9.13 5.37 -5.66
C ASP A 63 10.62 5.56 -5.38
N LEU A 64 11.48 4.94 -6.20
CA LEU A 64 12.94 5.06 -6.09
C LEU A 64 13.42 6.49 -6.30
N ALA A 65 12.87 7.19 -7.29
CA ALA A 65 13.19 8.60 -7.53
C ALA A 65 12.76 9.48 -6.35
N SER A 66 11.57 9.23 -5.80
CA SER A 66 11.00 10.01 -4.69
C SER A 66 11.83 9.88 -3.42
N ILE A 67 12.23 8.66 -3.05
CA ILE A 67 13.09 8.47 -1.87
C ILE A 67 14.51 9.03 -2.10
N SER A 68 15.06 8.88 -3.30
CA SER A 68 16.39 9.40 -3.64
C SER A 68 16.44 10.93 -3.65
N ALA A 69 15.31 11.60 -3.91
CA ALA A 69 15.21 13.06 -3.83
C ALA A 69 15.32 13.58 -2.39
N LEU A 70 14.90 12.77 -1.40
CA LEU A 70 15.03 13.10 0.03
C LEU A 70 16.35 12.62 0.63
N TYR A 71 16.83 11.46 0.19
CA TYR A 71 18.05 10.81 0.70
C TYR A 71 18.94 10.36 -0.47
N PRO A 72 19.71 11.28 -1.09
CA PRO A 72 20.59 10.94 -2.20
C PRO A 72 21.73 10.02 -1.76
N ALA A 73 22.18 9.12 -2.65
CA ALA A 73 23.38 8.33 -2.42
C ALA A 73 24.61 9.25 -2.39
N HIS A 74 25.45 9.10 -1.36
CA HIS A 74 26.71 9.82 -1.21
C HIS A 74 27.82 9.27 -2.09
#